data_AF-A0A380MZ03-F1
#
_entry.id   AF-A0A380MZ03-F1
#
_cell.length_a   1.000
_cell.length_b   1.000
_cell.length_c   1.000
_cell.angle_alpha   90.00
_cell.angle_beta   90.00
_cell.angle_gamma   90.00
#
_symmetry.space_group_name_H-M   'P 1'
#
loop_
_entity.id
_entity.type
_entity.pdbx_description
1 polymer ?
#
loop_
_entity_poly.entity_id
_entity_poly.type
_entity_poly.pdbx_seq_one_letter_code
_entity_poly.pdbx_strand_id
1 'polypeptide(L)'
;MIALENENVTANGAKVSIKKGMVTITVPERVQPKHTATVTLTKKGEAQASQITLTRKADKPISMTLIIQMMMLAFGGVILLATKTDVQKIPNGVVFKSGMVATIAIFGIAWMSDTYFSHAMPQFKGAVMEIVKDYPWTFAFALFIVSVVVNSQAATGVMLLPVGIGLGLPAPLLVGLMPATYGYFFILNYPSDIATINFDVTGTTKIGKYYFNHSFMAPGLVGVVVACIVGVMLGKLFI
;
A
#
# COMPACT_ATOMS: atom_id res chain seq x y z
N MET A 1 28.50 18.48 -42.27
CA MET A 1 27.94 17.12 -42.38
C MET A 1 29.11 16.18 -42.14
N ILE A 2 29.27 15.68 -40.92
CA ILE A 2 30.15 14.55 -40.59
C ILE A 2 29.21 13.58 -39.86
N ALA A 3 28.84 12.52 -40.55
CA ALA A 3 28.04 11.44 -39.99
C ALA A 3 28.93 10.67 -39.01
N LEU A 4 28.62 10.76 -37.71
CA LEU A 4 29.08 9.80 -36.73
C LEU A 4 27.86 8.96 -36.37
N GLU A 5 27.60 8.02 -37.26
CA GLU A 5 26.56 7.00 -37.12
C GLU A 5 27.19 5.84 -36.33
N ASN A 6 26.65 5.57 -35.13
CA ASN A 6 26.81 4.32 -34.39
C ASN A 6 28.24 3.80 -34.15
N GLU A 7 29.13 4.60 -33.54
CA GLU A 7 30.38 4.06 -32.98
C GLU A 7 30.24 3.72 -31.49
N ASN A 8 30.32 2.42 -31.18
CA ASN A 8 30.57 1.92 -29.83
C ASN A 8 32.05 2.14 -29.49
N VAL A 9 32.38 3.23 -28.81
CA VAL A 9 33.75 3.45 -28.33
C VAL A 9 33.91 2.76 -26.98
N THR A 10 34.89 1.86 -26.89
CA THR A 10 35.22 1.15 -25.65
C THR A 10 36.56 1.70 -25.14
N ALA A 11 36.56 2.35 -23.98
CA ALA A 11 37.77 2.78 -23.30
C ALA A 11 37.79 2.15 -21.89
N ASN A 12 38.87 1.43 -21.56
CA ASN A 12 39.07 0.77 -20.27
C ASN A 12 37.87 -0.10 -19.80
N GLY A 13 37.29 -0.88 -20.72
CA GLY A 13 36.22 -1.85 -20.43
C GLY A 13 34.82 -1.25 -20.25
N ALA A 14 34.67 0.07 -20.15
CA ALA A 14 33.37 0.74 -20.07
C ALA A 14 32.67 0.80 -21.44
N LYS A 15 31.38 0.44 -21.49
CA LYS A 15 30.53 0.54 -22.68
C LYS A 15 29.81 1.88 -22.68
N VAL A 16 30.02 2.68 -23.72
CA VAL A 16 29.35 3.97 -23.92
C VAL A 16 28.27 3.79 -24.99
N SER A 17 27.01 4.08 -24.64
CA SER A 17 25.88 4.04 -25.58
C SER A 17 25.24 5.42 -25.71
N ILE A 18 25.03 5.85 -26.96
CA ILE A 18 24.47 7.15 -27.29
C ILE A 18 23.10 6.92 -27.94
N LYS A 19 22.02 7.37 -27.28
CA LYS A 19 20.65 7.37 -27.85
C LYS A 19 20.01 8.73 -27.63
N LYS A 20 19.46 9.33 -28.70
CA LYS A 20 18.69 10.58 -28.68
C LYS A 20 19.33 11.71 -27.84
N GLY A 21 20.62 11.98 -28.03
CA GLY A 21 21.32 13.09 -27.36
C GLY A 21 21.72 12.85 -25.89
N MET A 22 21.49 11.65 -25.35
CA MET A 22 21.98 11.24 -24.03
C MET A 22 23.12 10.22 -24.19
N VAL A 23 24.19 10.42 -23.41
CA VAL A 23 25.35 9.53 -23.35
C VAL A 23 25.28 8.74 -22.05
N THR A 24 25.13 7.42 -22.15
CA THR A 24 25.09 6.50 -21.00
C THR A 24 26.38 5.69 -20.96
N ILE A 25 27.14 5.80 -19.86
CA ILE A 25 28.39 5.07 -19.66
C ILE A 25 28.14 3.95 -18.64
N THR A 26 28.38 2.70 -19.04
CA THR A 26 28.25 1.51 -18.19
C THR A 26 29.63 0.90 -17.96
N VAL A 27 30.13 0.92 -16.72
CA VAL A 27 31.45 0.41 -16.33
C VAL A 27 31.33 -1.05 -15.85
N PRO A 28 32.21 -1.98 -16.28
CA PRO A 28 32.11 -3.39 -15.92
C PRO A 28 32.55 -3.67 -14.48
N GLU A 29 31.88 -4.64 -13.89
CA GLU A 29 31.84 -4.98 -12.48
C GLU A 29 33.10 -5.74 -12.03
N ARG A 30 34.06 -5.03 -11.43
CA ARG A 30 35.04 -5.64 -10.51
C ARG A 30 35.11 -4.85 -9.21
N VAL A 31 34.48 -5.44 -8.20
CA VAL A 31 34.62 -5.16 -6.76
C VAL A 31 34.00 -3.82 -6.31
N GLN A 32 32.76 -3.94 -5.83
CA GLN A 32 31.89 -2.96 -5.12
C GLN A 32 30.89 -2.14 -5.97
N PRO A 33 29.59 -2.14 -5.63
CA PRO A 33 28.56 -1.39 -6.34
C PRO A 33 28.47 0.04 -5.76
N LYS A 34 28.13 1.05 -6.59
CA LYS A 34 27.27 2.23 -6.25
C LYS A 34 27.49 3.49 -7.09
N HIS A 35 28.18 3.45 -8.22
CA HIS A 35 28.36 4.67 -9.04
C HIS A 35 27.93 4.46 -10.49
N THR A 36 26.76 5.00 -10.85
CA THR A 36 26.34 5.21 -12.24
C THR A 36 26.30 6.71 -12.47
N ALA A 37 27.10 7.20 -13.42
CA ALA A 37 27.11 8.59 -13.84
C ALA A 37 26.36 8.72 -15.18
N THR A 38 25.33 9.56 -15.22
CA THR A 38 24.62 9.90 -16.45
C THR A 38 24.98 11.33 -16.84
N VAL A 39 25.52 11.53 -18.05
CA VAL A 39 25.91 12.86 -18.57
C VAL A 39 24.93 13.25 -19.68
N THR A 40 24.16 14.31 -19.46
CA THR A 40 23.30 14.91 -20.49
C THR A 40 24.08 16.02 -21.21
N LEU A 41 24.33 15.85 -22.50
CA LEU A 41 25.00 16.86 -23.33
C LEU A 41 23.95 17.80 -23.93
N THR A 42 23.88 19.04 -23.46
CA THR A 42 22.98 20.05 -24.01
C THR A 42 23.70 20.87 -25.10
N LYS A 43 23.45 20.49 -26.36
CA LYS A 43 23.83 21.18 -27.62
C LYS A 43 25.35 21.31 -27.94
N LYS A 44 25.61 21.29 -29.25
CA LYS A 44 26.91 21.37 -29.93
C LYS A 44 27.83 22.45 -29.33
N GLY A 45 29.01 22.03 -28.90
CA GLY A 45 30.23 22.85 -28.99
C GLY A 45 30.88 23.30 -27.68
N GLU A 46 30.18 23.33 -26.55
CA GLU A 46 30.78 23.77 -25.27
C GLU A 46 30.32 22.88 -24.12
N ALA A 47 31.27 22.16 -23.51
CA ALA A 47 31.02 21.32 -22.35
C ALA A 47 31.09 22.19 -21.08
N GLN A 48 29.97 22.77 -20.68
CA GLN A 48 29.81 23.29 -19.32
C GLN A 48 29.27 22.17 -18.43
N ALA A 49 29.95 21.91 -17.31
CA ALA A 49 29.64 20.83 -16.38
C ALA A 49 28.27 21.04 -15.69
N SER A 50 27.20 20.68 -16.40
CA SER A 50 25.84 20.63 -15.87
C SER A 50 25.69 19.38 -15.00
N GLN A 51 25.92 19.56 -13.69
CA GLN A 51 25.57 18.70 -12.55
C GLN A 51 25.61 17.17 -12.78
N ILE A 52 26.68 16.54 -12.28
CA ILE A 52 26.77 15.10 -12.11
C ILE A 52 25.89 14.69 -10.90
N THR A 53 24.66 14.23 -11.16
CA THR A 53 23.81 13.67 -10.11
C THR A 53 24.22 12.22 -9.85
N LEU A 54 25.05 12.00 -8.82
CA LEU A 54 25.41 10.66 -8.35
C LEU A 54 24.22 10.04 -7.63
N THR A 55 23.45 9.21 -8.35
CA THR A 55 22.32 8.50 -7.73
C THR A 55 22.86 7.27 -7.00
N ARG A 56 23.09 7.38 -5.68
CA ARG A 56 23.36 6.21 -4.83
C ARG A 56 22.13 5.31 -4.91
N LYS A 57 22.27 4.10 -5.45
CA LYS A 57 21.29 3.03 -5.27
C LYS A 57 21.29 2.70 -3.77
N ALA A 58 20.41 3.37 -3.02
CA ALA A 58 20.19 3.07 -1.62
C ALA A 58 19.70 1.63 -1.53
N ASP A 59 20.26 0.86 -0.59
CA ASP A 59 19.80 -0.49 -0.33
C ASP A 59 18.30 -0.41 -0.01
N LYS A 60 17.50 -1.17 -0.75
CA LYS A 60 16.05 -1.08 -0.67
C LYS A 60 15.66 -1.49 0.76
N PRO A 61 14.97 -0.63 1.54
CA PRO A 61 14.57 -0.97 2.89
C PRO A 61 13.72 -2.24 2.88
N ILE A 62 13.90 -3.09 3.90
CA ILE A 62 13.12 -4.33 4.09
C ILE A 62 11.64 -3.95 4.18
N SER A 63 10.76 -4.74 3.57
CA SER A 63 9.32 -4.48 3.63
C SER A 63 8.82 -4.59 5.07
N MET A 64 7.87 -3.73 5.45
CA MET A 64 7.25 -3.78 6.77
C MET A 64 6.60 -5.14 7.06
N THR A 65 6.06 -5.79 6.03
CA THR A 65 5.53 -7.16 6.13
C THR A 65 6.56 -8.15 6.66
N LEU A 66 7.78 -8.13 6.11
CA LEU A 66 8.86 -9.01 6.56
C LEU A 66 9.31 -8.69 7.98
N ILE A 67 9.39 -7.40 8.32
CA ILE A 67 9.78 -6.97 9.68
C ILE A 67 8.77 -7.48 10.71
N ILE A 68 7.48 -7.32 10.45
CA ILE A 68 6.42 -7.81 11.35
C ILE A 68 6.51 -9.34 11.49
N GLN A 69 6.67 -10.08 10.39
CA GLN A 69 6.81 -11.54 10.43
C GLN A 69 8.02 -12.00 11.26
N MET A 70 9.18 -11.35 11.07
CA MET A 70 10.38 -11.65 11.85
C MET A 70 10.16 -11.42 13.34
N MET A 71 9.56 -10.28 13.71
CA MET A 71 9.25 -9.97 15.11
C MET A 71 8.24 -10.96 15.72
N MET A 72 7.16 -11.29 15.01
CA MET A 72 6.15 -12.24 15.46
C MET A 72 6.74 -13.64 15.72
N LEU A 73 7.58 -14.14 14.81
CA LEU A 73 8.25 -15.44 14.96
C LEU A 73 9.29 -15.41 16.09
N ALA A 74 10.03 -14.30 16.24
CA ALA A 74 11.01 -14.13 17.32
C ALA A 74 10.33 -14.18 18.70
N PHE A 75 9.24 -13.43 18.90
CA PHE A 75 8.47 -13.49 20.14
C PHE A 75 7.84 -14.88 20.36
N GLY A 76 7.32 -15.51 19.31
CA GLY A 76 6.83 -16.89 19.39
C GLY A 76 7.91 -17.86 19.89
N GLY A 77 9.12 -17.75 19.35
CA GLY A 77 10.27 -18.55 19.79
C GLY A 77 10.65 -18.30 21.25
N VAL A 78 10.69 -17.04 21.68
CA VAL A 78 10.96 -16.67 23.08
C VAL A 78 9.91 -17.27 24.03
N ILE A 79 8.62 -17.20 23.67
CA ILE A 79 7.53 -17.78 24.46
C ILE A 79 7.69 -19.30 24.60
N LEU A 80 8.07 -20.00 23.52
CA LEU A 80 8.30 -21.45 23.56
C LEU A 80 9.46 -21.83 24.47
N LEU A 81 10.57 -21.08 24.41
CA LEU A 81 11.72 -21.30 25.28
C LEU A 81 11.38 -21.04 26.76
N ALA A 82 10.62 -19.98 27.05
CA ALA A 82 10.24 -19.62 28.41
C ALA A 82 9.20 -20.58 29.03
N THR A 83 8.19 -20.99 28.25
CA THR A 83 7.09 -21.84 28.74
C THR A 83 7.35 -23.33 28.64
N LYS A 84 8.40 -23.74 27.91
CA LYS A 84 8.73 -25.16 27.61
C LYS A 84 7.54 -25.94 27.04
N THR A 85 6.69 -25.25 26.26
CA THR A 85 5.51 -25.85 25.66
C THR A 85 5.90 -26.88 24.61
N ASP A 86 5.26 -28.05 24.63
CA ASP A 86 5.44 -29.08 23.61
C ASP A 86 4.97 -28.57 22.24
N VAL A 87 5.92 -28.44 21.32
CA VAL A 87 5.74 -27.89 19.97
C VAL A 87 4.72 -28.68 19.16
N GLN A 88 4.55 -29.97 19.44
CA GLN A 88 3.59 -30.83 18.73
C GLN A 88 2.13 -30.55 19.12
N LYS A 89 1.89 -29.92 20.28
CA LYS A 89 0.55 -29.58 20.75
C LYS A 89 0.01 -28.30 20.12
N ILE A 90 0.89 -27.41 19.64
CA ILE A 90 0.50 -26.09 19.11
C ILE A 90 -0.43 -26.21 17.89
N PRO A 91 -0.10 -27.00 16.84
CA PRO A 91 -0.99 -27.13 15.68
C PRO A 91 -2.31 -27.85 16.01
N ASN A 92 -2.30 -28.65 17.07
CA ASN A 92 -3.46 -29.41 17.53
C ASN A 92 -4.40 -28.58 18.40
N GLY A 93 -3.96 -27.42 18.88
CA GLY A 93 -4.76 -26.50 19.69
C GLY A 93 -5.93 -25.90 18.93
N VAL A 94 -7.03 -25.64 19.66
CA VAL A 94 -8.25 -25.05 19.10
C VAL A 94 -7.99 -23.69 18.45
N VAL A 95 -7.08 -22.88 19.02
CA VAL A 95 -6.72 -21.56 18.49
C VAL A 95 -6.04 -21.65 17.12
N PHE A 96 -5.08 -22.58 16.96
CA PHE A 96 -4.38 -22.75 15.69
C PHE A 96 -5.31 -23.30 14.60
N LYS A 97 -6.14 -24.30 14.92
CA LYS A 97 -7.11 -24.87 13.98
C LYS A 97 -8.12 -23.83 13.50
N SER A 98 -8.73 -23.07 14.42
CA SER A 98 -9.65 -21.98 14.07
C SER A 98 -8.94 -20.88 13.25
N GLY A 99 -7.70 -20.53 13.60
CA GLY A 99 -6.90 -19.57 12.86
C GLY A 99 -6.57 -20.00 11.43
N MET A 100 -6.24 -21.28 11.21
CA MET A 100 -5.95 -21.82 9.88
C MET A 100 -7.18 -21.81 8.97
N VAL A 101 -8.36 -22.20 9.49
CA VAL A 101 -9.62 -22.16 8.75
C VAL A 101 -9.97 -20.72 8.35
N ALA A 102 -9.87 -19.79 9.30
CA ALA A 102 -10.09 -18.37 9.02
C ALA A 102 -9.15 -17.87 7.92
N THR A 103 -7.84 -18.16 8.03
CA THR A 103 -6.82 -17.69 7.07
C THR A 103 -7.14 -18.11 5.64
N ILE A 104 -7.52 -19.37 5.42
CA ILE A 104 -7.86 -19.89 4.09
C ILE A 104 -9.13 -19.20 3.54
N ALA A 105 -10.16 -19.05 4.37
CA ALA A 105 -11.41 -18.40 3.98
C ALA A 105 -11.18 -16.93 3.55
N ILE A 106 -10.36 -16.20 4.32
CA ILE A 106 -10.05 -14.80 4.04
C ILE A 106 -9.20 -14.65 2.79
N PHE A 107 -8.21 -15.52 2.59
CA PHE A 107 -7.32 -15.45 1.43
C PHE A 107 -8.10 -15.57 0.12
N GLY A 108 -9.10 -16.46 0.07
CA GLY A 108 -9.98 -16.61 -1.09
C GLY A 108 -10.79 -15.34 -1.40
N ILE A 109 -11.40 -14.74 -0.38
CA ILE A 109 -12.22 -13.53 -0.54
C ILE A 109 -11.34 -12.32 -0.93
N ALA A 110 -10.20 -12.17 -0.28
CA ALA A 110 -9.25 -11.10 -0.57
C ALA A 110 -8.70 -11.17 -2.01
N TRP A 111 -8.34 -12.37 -2.47
CA TRP A 111 -7.80 -12.55 -3.82
C TRP A 111 -8.81 -12.26 -4.93
N MET A 112 -10.07 -12.70 -4.77
CA MET A 112 -11.12 -12.36 -5.73
C MET A 112 -11.41 -10.85 -5.75
N SER A 113 -11.44 -10.22 -4.57
CA SER A 113 -11.68 -8.77 -4.44
C SER A 113 -10.56 -7.95 -5.12
N ASP A 114 -9.29 -8.34 -4.90
CA ASP A 114 -8.12 -7.71 -5.51
C ASP A 114 -8.08 -7.88 -7.03
N THR A 115 -8.43 -9.07 -7.53
CA THR A 115 -8.48 -9.36 -8.98
C THR A 115 -9.56 -8.52 -9.68
N TYR A 116 -10.77 -8.44 -9.11
CA TYR A 116 -11.86 -7.65 -9.68
C TYR A 116 -11.50 -6.16 -9.73
N PHE A 117 -10.95 -5.61 -8.64
CA PHE A 117 -10.62 -4.18 -8.60
C PHE A 117 -9.38 -3.82 -9.39
N SER A 118 -8.39 -4.70 -9.50
CA SER A 118 -7.26 -4.48 -10.41
C SER A 118 -7.72 -4.23 -11.85
N HIS A 119 -8.86 -4.79 -12.25
CA HIS A 119 -9.48 -4.54 -13.55
C HIS A 119 -10.47 -3.35 -13.56
N ALA A 120 -11.32 -3.24 -12.54
CA ALA A 120 -12.40 -2.24 -12.48
C ALA A 120 -11.98 -0.84 -12.00
N MET A 121 -10.79 -0.69 -11.40
CA MET A 121 -10.32 0.58 -10.83
C MET A 121 -10.36 1.78 -11.80
N PRO A 122 -10.02 1.65 -13.11
CA PRO A 122 -10.10 2.78 -14.04
C PRO A 122 -11.53 3.33 -14.20
N GLN A 123 -12.51 2.43 -14.31
CA GLN A 123 -13.93 2.81 -14.42
C GLN A 123 -14.45 3.43 -13.12
N PHE A 124 -14.05 2.87 -11.98
CA PHE A 124 -14.39 3.39 -10.66
C PHE A 124 -13.87 4.82 -10.46
N LYS A 125 -12.61 5.09 -10.81
CA LYS A 125 -12.03 6.43 -10.74
C LYS A 125 -12.81 7.44 -11.57
N GLY A 126 -13.22 7.06 -12.79
CA GLY A 126 -14.04 7.90 -13.66
C GLY A 126 -15.35 8.33 -12.99
N ALA A 127 -16.13 7.37 -12.50
CA ALA A 127 -17.42 7.62 -11.88
C ALA A 127 -17.32 8.47 -10.59
N VAL A 128 -16.30 8.20 -9.76
CA VAL A 128 -16.06 8.98 -8.53
C VAL A 128 -15.64 10.41 -8.83
N MET A 129 -14.80 10.65 -9.83
CA MET A 129 -14.30 11.99 -10.17
C MET A 129 -15.42 12.94 -10.59
N GLU A 130 -16.48 12.44 -11.23
CA GLU A 130 -17.62 13.27 -11.66
C GLU A 130 -18.42 13.78 -10.45
N ILE A 131 -18.75 12.89 -9.51
CA ILE A 131 -19.56 13.23 -8.33
C ILE A 131 -18.77 14.14 -7.36
N VAL A 132 -17.48 13.88 -7.19
CA VAL A 132 -16.63 14.60 -6.23
C VAL A 132 -16.36 16.04 -6.64
N LYS A 133 -16.38 16.36 -7.95
CA LYS A 133 -16.22 17.74 -8.43
C LYS A 133 -17.36 18.64 -7.96
N ASP A 134 -18.59 18.14 -8.02
CA ASP A 134 -19.78 18.91 -7.60
C ASP A 134 -19.94 18.91 -6.08
N TYR A 135 -19.60 17.79 -5.43
CA TYR A 135 -19.77 17.62 -3.98
C TYR A 135 -18.50 17.04 -3.33
N PRO A 136 -17.52 17.88 -2.91
CA PRO A 136 -16.25 17.45 -2.34
C PRO A 136 -16.33 16.44 -1.18
N TRP A 137 -17.37 16.55 -0.33
CA TRP A 137 -17.57 15.67 0.82
C TRP A 137 -17.88 14.22 0.42
N THR A 138 -18.41 13.99 -0.79
CA THR A 138 -18.72 12.65 -1.31
C THR A 138 -17.46 11.80 -1.54
N PHE A 139 -16.27 12.42 -1.54
CA PHE A 139 -14.99 11.72 -1.55
C PHE A 139 -14.86 10.74 -0.38
N ALA A 140 -15.55 10.97 0.74
CA ALA A 140 -15.65 10.03 1.85
C ALA A 140 -16.20 8.67 1.42
N PHE A 141 -17.24 8.65 0.57
CA PHE A 141 -17.81 7.40 0.07
C PHE A 141 -16.85 6.67 -0.86
N ALA A 142 -16.09 7.40 -1.67
CA ALA A 142 -15.06 6.80 -2.51
C ALA A 142 -13.97 6.12 -1.66
N LEU A 143 -13.47 6.80 -0.64
CA LEU A 143 -12.51 6.24 0.33
C LEU A 143 -13.09 5.02 1.03
N PHE A 144 -14.36 5.10 1.47
CA PHE A 144 -15.02 4.01 2.15
C PHE A 144 -15.19 2.79 1.24
N ILE A 145 -15.79 2.94 0.05
CA ILE A 145 -16.04 1.83 -0.87
C ILE A 145 -14.73 1.17 -1.33
N VAL A 146 -13.70 1.95 -1.66
CA VAL A 146 -12.40 1.37 -2.02
C VAL A 146 -11.78 0.66 -0.83
N SER A 147 -11.90 1.20 0.39
CA SER A 147 -11.40 0.53 1.59
C SER A 147 -12.08 -0.81 1.85
N VAL A 148 -13.42 -0.87 1.71
CA VAL A 148 -14.22 -2.10 1.86
C VAL A 148 -13.66 -3.23 1.00
N VAL A 149 -13.15 -2.88 -0.18
CA VAL A 149 -12.72 -3.87 -1.16
C VAL A 149 -11.23 -4.17 -1.06
N VAL A 150 -10.40 -3.12 -1.01
CA VAL A 150 -8.95 -3.26 -0.97
C VAL A 150 -8.48 -3.83 0.37
N ASN A 151 -9.33 -3.80 1.41
CA ASN A 151 -9.03 -4.35 2.74
C ASN A 151 -7.75 -3.77 3.37
N SER A 152 -7.43 -2.52 3.02
CA SER A 152 -6.23 -1.86 3.49
C SER A 152 -6.41 -0.36 3.52
N GLN A 153 -6.30 0.21 4.73
CA GLN A 153 -6.36 1.64 4.96
C GLN A 153 -5.27 2.38 4.17
N ALA A 154 -4.03 1.89 4.27
CA ALA A 154 -2.88 2.51 3.63
C ALA A 154 -2.93 2.40 2.10
N ALA A 155 -3.29 1.23 1.57
CA ALA A 155 -3.40 1.06 0.12
C ALA A 155 -4.51 1.95 -0.46
N THR A 156 -5.66 2.04 0.22
CA THR A 156 -6.75 2.95 -0.15
C THR A 156 -6.26 4.41 -0.19
N GLY A 157 -5.53 4.83 0.84
CA GLY A 157 -4.94 6.17 0.90
C GLY A 157 -3.98 6.43 -0.27
N VAL A 158 -3.06 5.51 -0.54
CA VAL A 158 -2.10 5.60 -1.66
C VAL A 158 -2.82 5.67 -3.01
N MET A 159 -3.94 4.96 -3.16
CA MET A 159 -4.70 4.93 -4.41
C MET A 159 -5.54 6.18 -4.65
N LEU A 160 -6.19 6.71 -3.61
CA LEU A 160 -7.21 7.75 -3.76
C LEU A 160 -6.77 9.15 -3.32
N LEU A 161 -5.91 9.29 -2.32
CA LEU A 161 -5.48 10.63 -1.88
C LEU A 161 -4.80 11.44 -3.00
N PRO A 162 -3.94 10.86 -3.86
CA PRO A 162 -3.40 11.59 -5.01
C PRO A 162 -4.48 12.04 -5.99
N VAL A 163 -5.57 11.26 -6.14
CA VAL A 163 -6.71 11.63 -6.98
C VAL A 163 -7.44 12.84 -6.37
N GLY A 164 -7.70 12.81 -5.07
CA GLY A 164 -8.33 13.93 -4.36
C GLY A 164 -7.51 15.22 -4.45
N ILE A 165 -6.19 15.13 -4.30
CA ILE A 165 -5.27 16.27 -4.48
C ILE A 165 -5.31 16.76 -5.94
N GLY A 166 -5.28 15.85 -6.92
CA GLY A 166 -5.34 16.19 -8.34
C GLY A 166 -6.66 16.86 -8.76
N LEU A 167 -7.75 16.60 -8.03
CA LEU A 167 -9.05 17.28 -8.22
C LEU A 167 -9.10 18.67 -7.56
N GLY A 168 -8.06 19.08 -6.82
CA GLY A 168 -8.03 20.35 -6.10
C GLY A 168 -8.84 20.35 -4.80
N LEU A 169 -9.08 19.19 -4.20
CA LEU A 169 -9.78 19.13 -2.91
C LEU A 169 -8.93 19.80 -1.80
N PRO A 170 -9.56 20.58 -0.90
CA PRO A 170 -8.83 21.27 0.16
C PRO A 170 -8.18 20.28 1.11
N ALA A 171 -6.92 20.53 1.49
CA ALA A 171 -6.17 19.67 2.41
C ALA A 171 -6.88 19.39 3.75
N PRO A 172 -7.56 20.38 4.40
CA PRO A 172 -8.36 20.12 5.59
C PRO A 172 -9.42 19.03 5.41
N LEU A 173 -10.05 18.98 4.24
CA LEU A 173 -11.07 17.99 3.92
C LEU A 173 -10.45 16.61 3.70
N LEU A 174 -9.36 16.53 2.94
CA LEU A 174 -8.66 15.27 2.69
C LEU A 174 -8.17 14.61 3.99
N VAL A 175 -7.57 15.40 4.88
CA VAL A 175 -7.13 14.92 6.20
C VAL A 175 -8.31 14.53 7.07
N GLY A 176 -9.36 15.36 7.11
CA GLY A 176 -10.56 15.08 7.90
C GLY A 176 -11.33 13.84 7.46
N LEU A 177 -11.25 13.48 6.18
CA LEU A 177 -11.89 12.28 5.62
C LEU A 177 -11.02 11.02 5.71
N MET A 178 -9.81 11.09 6.26
CA MET A 178 -8.96 9.91 6.47
C MET A 178 -9.65 8.75 7.20
N PRO A 179 -10.52 8.95 8.20
CA PRO A 179 -11.24 7.85 8.85
C PRO A 179 -12.13 7.04 7.89
N ALA A 180 -12.56 7.61 6.76
CA ALA A 180 -13.31 6.88 5.73
C ALA A 180 -12.49 5.75 5.08
N THR A 181 -11.16 5.79 5.18
CA THR A 181 -10.29 4.69 4.74
C THR A 181 -10.37 3.45 5.63
N TYR A 182 -11.12 3.49 6.73
CA TYR A 182 -11.44 2.34 7.57
C TYR A 182 -12.85 1.81 7.20
N GLY A 183 -13.01 1.23 6.00
CA GLY A 183 -14.27 0.64 5.54
C GLY A 183 -14.27 -0.89 5.46
N TYR A 184 -13.10 -1.51 5.61
CA TYR A 184 -12.90 -2.96 5.46
C TYR A 184 -13.59 -3.84 6.50
N PHE A 185 -14.19 -3.26 7.54
CA PHE A 185 -15.07 -4.01 8.45
C PHE A 185 -16.47 -4.25 7.85
N PHE A 186 -16.88 -3.48 6.83
CA PHE A 186 -18.24 -3.48 6.31
C PHE A 186 -18.62 -4.80 5.64
N ILE A 187 -17.66 -5.41 4.96
CA ILE A 187 -17.76 -6.78 4.52
C ILE A 187 -16.97 -7.60 5.54
N LEU A 188 -17.57 -8.66 6.07
CA LEU A 188 -16.87 -9.54 7.00
C LEU A 188 -15.90 -10.48 6.25
N ASN A 189 -14.88 -9.89 5.65
CA ASN A 189 -13.75 -10.56 5.01
C ASN A 189 -12.42 -10.14 5.64
N TYR A 190 -12.41 -9.18 6.57
CA TYR A 190 -11.19 -8.73 7.22
C TYR A 190 -10.68 -9.76 8.25
N PRO A 191 -9.37 -10.12 8.23
CA PRO A 191 -8.86 -11.19 9.07
C PRO A 191 -9.07 -11.03 10.57
N SER A 192 -8.84 -9.82 11.06
CA SER A 192 -8.93 -9.54 12.49
C SER A 192 -10.36 -9.68 13.00
N ASP A 193 -11.37 -9.36 12.20
CA ASP A 193 -12.78 -9.43 12.59
C ASP A 193 -13.23 -10.90 12.69
N ILE A 194 -12.85 -11.70 11.70
CA ILE A 194 -13.14 -13.15 11.68
C ILE A 194 -12.40 -13.87 12.82
N ALA A 195 -11.13 -13.52 13.06
CA ALA A 195 -10.37 -14.07 14.17
C ALA A 195 -11.03 -13.71 15.52
N THR A 196 -11.50 -12.47 15.67
CA THR A 196 -12.18 -12.02 16.89
C THR A 196 -13.44 -12.84 17.14
N ILE A 197 -14.28 -13.07 16.14
CA ILE A 197 -15.47 -13.90 16.28
C ILE A 197 -15.12 -15.35 16.69
N ASN A 198 -14.07 -15.92 16.11
CA ASN A 198 -13.66 -17.29 16.42
C ASN A 198 -12.99 -17.44 17.79
N PHE A 199 -12.38 -16.39 18.32
CA PHE A 199 -11.72 -16.40 19.63
C PHE A 199 -12.59 -15.85 20.76
N ASP A 200 -13.75 -15.28 20.46
CA ASP A 200 -14.65 -14.73 21.45
C ASP A 200 -15.40 -15.82 22.23
N VAL A 201 -14.87 -16.12 23.41
CA VAL A 201 -15.46 -17.07 24.37
C VAL A 201 -16.75 -16.56 25.02
N THR A 202 -17.02 -15.26 24.98
CA THR A 202 -18.25 -14.66 25.52
C THR A 202 -19.43 -14.80 24.55
N GLY A 203 -19.12 -15.03 23.25
CA GLY A 203 -20.11 -15.10 22.19
C GLY A 203 -20.86 -13.79 21.99
N THR A 204 -20.26 -12.64 22.29
CA THR A 204 -20.88 -11.32 22.05
C THR A 204 -20.68 -10.86 20.60
N THR A 205 -19.63 -11.33 19.95
CA THR A 205 -19.33 -11.14 18.53
C THR A 205 -19.84 -12.31 17.70
N LYS A 206 -20.70 -12.04 16.72
CA LYS A 206 -21.35 -13.08 15.90
C LYS A 206 -21.50 -12.63 14.44
N ILE A 207 -21.54 -13.63 13.57
CA ILE A 207 -22.03 -13.51 12.19
C ILE A 207 -23.51 -13.88 12.22
N GLY A 208 -24.36 -12.96 11.78
CA GLY A 208 -25.80 -13.16 11.65
C GLY A 208 -26.18 -13.89 10.37
N LYS A 209 -27.48 -13.87 10.04
CA LYS A 209 -28.04 -14.58 8.88
C LYS A 209 -27.64 -13.99 7.51
N TYR A 210 -27.24 -12.72 7.48
CA TYR A 210 -26.97 -11.98 6.25
C TYR A 210 -25.50 -11.55 6.19
N TYR A 211 -25.00 -11.35 4.97
CA TYR A 211 -23.61 -10.99 4.70
C TYR A 211 -23.14 -9.72 5.44
N PHE A 212 -24.02 -8.72 5.55
CA PHE A 212 -23.77 -7.44 6.24
C PHE A 212 -24.22 -7.44 7.72
N ASN A 213 -24.75 -8.56 8.22
CA ASN A 213 -25.26 -8.65 9.58
C ASN A 213 -24.19 -9.28 10.47
N HIS A 214 -23.29 -8.46 11.01
CA HIS A 214 -22.27 -8.88 11.98
C HIS A 214 -22.07 -7.82 13.06
N SER A 215 -21.56 -8.23 14.22
CA SER A 215 -21.44 -7.36 15.41
C SER A 215 -20.60 -6.08 15.18
N PHE A 216 -19.70 -6.08 14.19
CA PHE A 216 -18.86 -4.91 13.87
C PHE A 216 -19.54 -3.82 13.04
N MET A 217 -20.69 -4.11 12.42
CA MET A 217 -21.32 -3.19 11.46
C MET A 217 -21.76 -1.87 12.13
N ALA A 218 -22.53 -1.97 13.21
CA ALA A 218 -23.03 -0.80 13.95
C ALA A 218 -21.90 0.05 14.57
N PRO A 219 -20.97 -0.51 15.38
CA PRO A 219 -19.90 0.28 15.97
C PRO A 219 -18.94 0.84 14.91
N GLY A 220 -18.65 0.09 13.85
CA GLY A 220 -17.78 0.54 12.76
C GLY A 220 -18.37 1.72 12.00
N LEU A 221 -19.65 1.65 11.60
CA LEU A 221 -20.31 2.74 10.88
C LEU A 221 -20.41 4.00 11.73
N VAL A 222 -20.83 3.86 13.00
CA VAL A 222 -20.88 4.99 13.93
C VAL A 222 -19.49 5.60 14.10
N GLY A 223 -18.46 4.77 14.29
CA GLY A 223 -17.08 5.22 14.45
C GLY A 223 -16.58 6.00 13.24
N VAL A 224 -16.76 5.48 12.02
CA VAL A 224 -16.33 6.15 10.79
C VAL A 224 -17.06 7.46 10.56
N VAL A 225 -18.40 7.46 10.72
CA VAL A 225 -19.20 8.67 10.49
C VAL A 225 -18.82 9.77 11.48
N VAL A 226 -18.77 9.45 12.77
CA VAL A 226 -18.39 10.41 13.81
C VAL A 226 -16.96 10.90 13.61
N ALA A 227 -16.01 10.00 13.34
CA ALA A 227 -14.62 10.37 13.12
C ALA A 227 -14.43 11.26 11.89
N CYS A 228 -15.15 11.01 10.79
CA CYS A 228 -15.11 11.88 9.61
C CYS A 228 -15.69 13.26 9.89
N ILE A 229 -16.83 13.36 10.60
CA ILE A 229 -17.44 14.64 10.95
C ILE A 229 -16.50 15.45 11.85
N VAL A 230 -16.00 14.83 12.93
CA VAL A 230 -15.07 15.47 13.86
C VAL A 230 -13.76 15.80 13.15
N GLY A 231 -13.23 14.89 12.33
CA GLY A 231 -11.99 15.10 11.57
C GLY A 231 -12.08 16.28 10.61
N VAL A 232 -13.17 16.42 9.87
CA VAL A 232 -13.40 17.57 8.98
C VAL A 232 -13.60 18.86 9.77
N MET A 233 -14.31 18.80 10.90
CA MET A 233 -14.51 19.96 11.77
C MET A 233 -13.18 20.48 12.33
N LEU A 234 -12.33 19.57 12.84
CA LEU A 234 -11.00 19.90 13.34
C LEU A 234 -10.09 20.37 12.21
N GLY A 235 -10.13 19.70 11.06
CA GLY A 235 -9.38 20.10 9.87
C GLY A 235 -9.66 21.54 9.49
N LYS A 236 -10.93 21.93 9.40
CA LYS A 236 -11.34 23.32 9.09
C LYS A 236 -10.95 24.35 10.16
N LEU A 237 -10.77 23.91 11.40
CA LEU A 237 -10.45 24.81 12.52
C LEU A 237 -8.95 25.09 12.61
N PHE A 238 -8.11 24.10 12.30
CA PHE A 238 -6.66 24.16 12.53
C PHE A 238 -5.81 24.29 11.27
N ILE A 239 -6.36 24.00 10.08
CA ILE A 239 -5.66 24.03 8.78
C ILE A 239 -6.43 24.96 7.85
#